data_AF-A0A6B1EYX3-F1
#
_entry.id   AF-A0A6B1EYX3-F1
#
_cell.length_a   1.000
_cell.length_b   1.000
_cell.length_c   1.000
_cell.angle_alpha   90.00
_cell.angle_beta   90.00
_cell.angle_gamma   90.00
#
_symmetry.space_group_name_H-M   'P 1'
#
loop_
_entity.id
_entity.type
_entity.pdbx_description
1 polymer ?
#
loop_
_entity_poly.entity_id
_entity_poly.type
_entity_poly.pdbx_seq_one_letter_code
_entity_poly.pdbx_strand_id
1 'polypeptide(L)'
;MRCFKCEHFFNRLQICLLLAGSLFFACQSSPDPSTLKPEKENIDTEDGIEPIARPPTLEETFEQLKRENPGNILDEHFRTLRRLVTSKTYLDFLRRDHPIEDQYQTFDEFWQITASHPSQYLPFLKEQLEKPAEEDIANVHLFAVHDRHVMTREYHGENPEKFQDEWGKLLKGPGMDIALRHFVDDDRVDGFNLILLLVKITLYVKETEQADAAFTQELLNEYGEQDALIWLALKDPVLIGYILKDFTDTHVFKKWMRGEFHQ
;
A
#
# COMPACT_ATOMS: atom_id res chain seq x y z
N MET A 1 14.87 -34.45 12.33
CA MET A 1 13.51 -34.97 12.62
C MET A 1 12.78 -34.18 13.73
N ARG A 2 12.83 -32.83 13.71
CA ARG A 2 12.11 -31.94 14.66
C ARG A 2 11.26 -30.85 13.98
N CYS A 3 11.34 -30.69 12.66
CA CYS A 3 10.63 -29.62 11.92
C CYS A 3 9.12 -29.87 11.74
N PHE A 4 8.66 -31.12 11.76
CA PHE A 4 7.25 -31.48 11.53
C PHE A 4 6.28 -31.10 12.68
N LYS A 5 6.77 -30.59 13.82
CA LYS A 5 5.92 -30.16 14.94
C LYS A 5 5.56 -28.67 14.92
N CYS A 6 6.25 -27.83 14.14
CA CYS A 6 5.97 -26.39 14.08
C CYS A 6 4.74 -26.07 13.23
N GLU A 7 4.60 -26.69 12.05
CA GLU A 7 3.45 -26.45 11.16
C GLU A 7 2.11 -26.77 11.82
N HIS A 8 2.07 -27.81 12.65
CA HIS A 8 0.86 -28.21 13.35
C HIS A 8 0.47 -27.27 14.50
N PHE A 9 1.43 -26.50 15.03
CA PHE A 9 1.20 -25.50 16.07
C PHE A 9 0.65 -24.19 15.48
N PHE A 10 1.22 -23.74 14.36
CA PHE A 10 0.75 -22.53 13.65
C PHE A 10 -0.69 -22.68 13.12
N ASN A 11 -1.03 -23.84 12.55
CA ASN A 11 -2.39 -24.12 12.07
C ASN A 11 -3.44 -24.18 13.20
N ARG A 12 -3.04 -24.50 14.44
CA ARG A 12 -3.97 -24.53 15.59
C ARG A 12 -4.14 -23.18 16.24
N LEU A 13 -3.16 -22.27 16.13
CA LEU A 13 -3.24 -20.92 16.66
C LEU A 13 -4.12 -20.01 15.77
N GLN A 14 -4.09 -20.21 14.45
CA GLN A 14 -4.98 -19.50 13.50
C GLN A 14 -6.47 -19.74 13.76
N ILE A 15 -6.85 -20.95 14.17
CA ILE A 15 -8.26 -21.31 14.41
C ILE A 15 -8.82 -20.61 15.66
N CYS A 16 -7.97 -20.21 16.61
CA CYS A 16 -8.41 -19.56 17.85
C CYS A 16 -8.63 -18.03 17.72
N LEU A 17 -8.07 -17.37 16.70
CA LEU A 17 -8.16 -15.91 16.55
C LEU A 17 -9.33 -15.43 15.67
N LEU A 18 -9.96 -16.33 14.90
CA LEU A 18 -11.08 -16.01 13.99
C LEU A 18 -12.45 -15.82 14.65
N LEU A 19 -12.56 -15.84 15.98
CA LEU A 19 -13.84 -15.79 16.70
C LEU A 19 -14.16 -14.47 17.43
N ALA A 20 -13.33 -13.42 17.32
CA ALA A 20 -13.47 -12.22 18.16
C ALA A 20 -13.85 -10.91 17.44
N GLY A 21 -14.08 -10.92 16.12
CA GLY A 21 -14.15 -9.68 15.33
C GLY A 21 -15.52 -9.21 14.85
N SER A 22 -16.63 -9.76 15.34
CA SER A 22 -17.97 -9.27 14.99
C SER A 22 -18.49 -8.36 16.10
N LEU A 23 -18.66 -7.07 15.82
CA LEU A 23 -19.74 -6.16 16.27
C LEU A 23 -19.34 -4.70 15.99
N PHE A 24 -20.00 -4.06 15.04
CA PHE A 24 -20.86 -2.88 15.25
C PHE A 24 -21.18 -2.18 13.91
N PHE A 25 -22.45 -2.26 13.51
CA PHE A 25 -23.07 -1.47 12.45
C PHE A 25 -24.12 -0.53 13.05
N ALA A 26 -24.28 0.61 12.36
CA ALA A 26 -25.50 1.40 12.15
C ALA A 26 -25.88 2.52 13.15
N CYS A 27 -25.89 3.77 12.65
CA CYS A 27 -27.08 4.54 12.22
C CYS A 27 -26.79 6.06 12.37
N GLN A 28 -26.60 6.81 11.29
CA GLN A 28 -27.62 7.61 10.57
C GLN A 28 -28.43 8.59 11.43
N SER A 29 -28.29 9.89 11.16
CA SER A 29 -29.40 10.77 10.77
C SER A 29 -28.93 12.21 10.46
N SER A 30 -29.39 12.73 9.31
CA SER A 30 -29.52 14.15 8.97
C SER A 30 -31.03 14.36 8.72
N PRO A 31 -31.64 15.54 9.00
CA PRO A 31 -31.67 16.62 8.01
C PRO A 31 -31.65 18.08 8.52
N ASP A 32 -31.18 18.94 7.62
CA ASP A 32 -31.32 20.40 7.33
C ASP A 32 -32.63 21.13 7.74
N PRO A 33 -32.85 22.45 7.49
CA PRO A 33 -31.94 23.58 7.15
C PRO A 33 -32.31 24.91 7.90
N SER A 34 -31.53 25.99 7.78
CA SER A 34 -32.10 27.37 7.75
C SER A 34 -31.09 28.47 7.34
N THR A 35 -31.28 28.93 6.10
CA THR A 35 -31.33 30.32 5.63
C THR A 35 -30.75 31.44 6.49
N LEU A 36 -29.67 32.07 5.99
CA LEU A 36 -29.46 33.52 6.09
C LEU A 36 -29.01 34.05 4.71
N LYS A 37 -29.78 35.00 4.17
CA LYS A 37 -29.43 35.79 2.97
C LYS A 37 -28.26 36.72 3.29
N PRO A 38 -27.39 37.00 2.31
CA PRO A 38 -26.77 38.32 2.22
C PRO A 38 -27.40 39.15 1.11
N GLU A 39 -27.32 40.43 1.41
CA GLU A 39 -27.84 41.62 0.77
C GLU A 39 -27.21 41.83 -0.61
N LYS A 40 -27.99 42.39 -1.55
CA LYS A 40 -27.53 42.77 -2.88
C LYS A 40 -26.56 43.95 -2.75
N GLU A 41 -25.32 43.76 -3.19
CA GLU A 41 -24.47 44.87 -3.59
C GLU A 41 -24.26 44.77 -5.11
N ASN A 42 -24.86 45.73 -5.82
CA ASN A 42 -24.59 45.96 -7.24
C ASN A 42 -23.18 46.55 -7.34
N ILE A 43 -22.25 45.76 -7.85
CA ILE A 43 -21.01 46.29 -8.41
C ILE A 43 -20.99 45.85 -9.87
N ASP A 44 -21.34 46.77 -10.76
CA ASP A 44 -21.01 46.66 -12.17
C ASP A 44 -19.49 46.72 -12.29
N THR A 45 -18.86 45.57 -12.51
CA THR A 45 -17.49 45.49 -12.98
C THR A 45 -17.48 44.56 -14.19
N GLU A 46 -17.59 45.16 -15.38
CA GLU A 46 -16.98 44.61 -16.58
C GLU A 46 -15.46 44.67 -16.38
N ASP A 47 -14.93 43.69 -15.63
CA ASP A 47 -13.54 43.27 -15.76
C ASP A 47 -13.58 41.79 -16.04
N GLY A 48 -13.02 41.40 -17.18
CA GLY A 48 -12.87 40.01 -17.55
C GLY A 48 -11.90 39.32 -16.60
N ILE A 49 -12.40 38.83 -15.48
CA ILE A 49 -11.72 37.83 -14.68
C ILE A 49 -11.65 36.59 -15.57
N GLU A 50 -10.49 36.34 -16.18
CA GLU A 50 -10.20 35.04 -16.78
C GLU A 50 -10.59 33.98 -15.73
N PRO A 51 -11.41 32.97 -16.08
CA PRO A 51 -11.80 31.95 -15.13
C PRO A 51 -10.51 31.32 -14.61
N ILE A 52 -10.21 31.51 -13.32
CA ILE A 52 -9.12 30.80 -12.67
C ILE A 52 -9.44 29.32 -12.89
N ALA A 53 -8.64 28.66 -13.73
CA ALA A 53 -8.88 27.28 -14.09
C ALA A 53 -8.93 26.46 -12.80
N ARG A 54 -10.11 25.93 -12.47
CA ARG A 54 -10.26 25.08 -11.29
C ARG A 54 -9.35 23.85 -11.44
N PRO A 55 -8.79 23.32 -10.35
CA PRO A 55 -8.09 22.05 -10.41
C PRO A 55 -9.02 20.96 -10.98
N PRO A 56 -8.50 20.08 -11.86
CA PRO A 56 -9.28 18.96 -12.39
C PRO A 56 -9.86 18.09 -11.27
N THR A 57 -11.09 17.59 -11.44
CA THR A 57 -11.65 16.55 -10.55
C THR A 57 -10.94 15.21 -10.76
N LEU A 58 -11.23 14.25 -9.88
CA LEU A 58 -10.69 12.89 -10.01
C LEU A 58 -11.13 12.24 -11.32
N GLU A 59 -12.40 12.40 -11.71
CA GLU A 59 -12.98 11.89 -12.95
C GLU A 59 -12.39 12.60 -14.18
N GLU A 60 -12.19 13.92 -14.11
CA GLU A 60 -11.53 14.67 -15.18
C GLU A 60 -10.07 14.22 -15.36
N THR A 61 -9.38 13.95 -14.25
CA THR A 61 -8.01 13.40 -14.26
C THR A 61 -8.01 11.99 -14.86
N PHE A 62 -8.95 11.14 -14.48
CA PHE A 62 -9.13 9.80 -15.04
C PHE A 62 -9.33 9.84 -16.56
N GLU A 63 -10.28 10.62 -17.05
CA GLU A 63 -10.57 10.74 -18.49
C GLU A 63 -9.36 11.29 -19.25
N GLN A 64 -8.62 12.23 -18.66
CA GLN A 64 -7.39 12.74 -19.25
C GLN A 64 -6.32 11.64 -19.34
N LEU A 65 -6.06 10.89 -18.27
CA LEU A 65 -5.08 9.80 -18.25
C LEU A 65 -5.45 8.68 -19.22
N LYS A 66 -6.74 8.36 -19.34
CA LYS A 66 -7.28 7.38 -20.29
C LYS A 66 -7.03 7.81 -21.74
N ARG A 67 -7.27 9.09 -22.06
CA ARG A 67 -6.99 9.63 -23.41
C ARG A 67 -5.51 9.66 -23.75
N GLU A 68 -4.65 9.96 -22.77
CA GLU A 68 -3.18 9.98 -22.94
C GLU A 68 -2.59 8.57 -23.08
N ASN A 69 -3.27 7.56 -22.56
CA ASN A 69 -2.82 6.18 -22.56
C ASN A 69 -3.80 5.26 -23.29
N PRO A 70 -4.02 5.46 -24.60
CA PRO A 70 -4.90 4.59 -25.36
C PRO A 70 -4.28 3.19 -25.45
N GLY A 71 -5.08 2.17 -25.14
CA GLY A 71 -4.66 0.77 -25.26
C GLY A 71 -4.96 -0.05 -24.01
N ASN A 72 -4.37 -1.24 -23.94
CA ASN A 72 -4.49 -2.11 -22.79
C ASN A 72 -3.49 -1.69 -21.71
N ILE A 73 -3.99 -1.25 -20.56
CA ILE A 73 -3.17 -0.87 -19.40
C ILE A 73 -2.42 -2.09 -18.80
N LEU A 74 -2.97 -3.30 -18.98
CA LEU A 74 -2.38 -4.59 -18.63
C LEU A 74 -1.60 -5.19 -19.82
N ASP A 75 -0.76 -4.40 -20.47
CA ASP A 75 0.13 -4.86 -21.52
C ASP A 75 1.36 -5.60 -20.98
N GLU A 76 2.09 -6.25 -21.88
CA GLU A 76 3.30 -7.00 -21.53
C GLU A 76 4.29 -6.10 -20.77
N HIS A 77 4.70 -6.55 -19.58
CA HIS A 77 5.59 -5.84 -18.66
C HIS A 77 5.08 -4.48 -18.15
N PHE A 78 3.76 -4.23 -18.18
CA PHE A 78 3.15 -3.01 -17.65
C PHE A 78 3.69 -1.73 -18.30
N ARG A 79 4.06 -1.77 -19.59
CA ARG A 79 4.63 -0.62 -20.31
C ARG A 79 3.68 0.58 -20.30
N THR A 80 2.39 0.35 -20.53
CA THR A 80 1.40 1.43 -20.54
C THR A 80 1.20 2.00 -19.14
N LEU A 81 1.14 1.18 -18.10
CA LEU A 81 1.07 1.65 -16.71
C LEU A 81 2.33 2.43 -16.30
N ARG A 82 3.52 1.95 -16.68
CA ARG A 82 4.79 2.67 -16.46
C ARG A 82 4.79 4.04 -17.13
N ARG A 83 4.31 4.13 -18.37
CA ARG A 83 4.15 5.43 -19.06
C ARG A 83 3.18 6.34 -18.31
N LEU A 84 2.04 5.80 -17.85
CA LEU A 84 1.03 6.54 -17.10
C LEU A 84 1.64 7.17 -15.83
N VAL A 85 2.35 6.38 -15.00
CA VAL A 85 2.89 6.90 -13.73
C VAL A 85 4.02 7.92 -13.92
N THR A 86 4.64 7.93 -15.10
CA THR A 86 5.64 8.96 -15.49
C THR A 86 5.03 10.15 -16.23
N SER A 87 3.72 10.16 -16.48
CA SER A 87 3.09 11.25 -17.22
C SER A 87 3.02 12.52 -16.39
N LYS A 88 3.12 13.67 -17.06
CA LYS A 88 2.95 14.97 -16.39
C LYS A 88 1.60 15.05 -15.68
N THR A 89 0.53 14.62 -16.34
CA THR A 89 -0.83 14.64 -15.79
C THR A 89 -0.92 13.86 -14.48
N TYR A 90 -0.29 12.70 -14.39
CA TYR A 90 -0.31 11.89 -13.17
C TYR A 90 0.56 12.51 -12.07
N LEU A 91 1.76 12.99 -12.40
CA LEU A 91 2.62 13.65 -11.42
C LEU A 91 2.00 14.95 -10.88
N ASP A 92 1.29 15.71 -11.72
CA ASP A 92 0.55 16.90 -11.31
C ASP A 92 -0.65 16.54 -10.42
N PHE A 93 -1.34 15.42 -10.71
CA PHE A 93 -2.36 14.85 -9.82
C PHE A 93 -1.77 14.52 -8.44
N LEU A 94 -0.67 13.75 -8.40
CA LEU A 94 -0.05 13.35 -7.13
C LEU A 94 0.35 14.58 -6.31
N ARG A 95 0.97 15.60 -6.92
CA ARG A 95 1.43 16.80 -6.18
C ARG A 95 0.28 17.58 -5.57
N ARG A 96 -0.90 17.51 -6.19
CA ARG A 96 -2.12 18.19 -5.74
C ARG A 96 -2.83 17.40 -4.64
N ASP A 97 -3.06 16.11 -4.85
CA ASP A 97 -3.90 15.27 -3.98
C ASP A 97 -3.10 14.56 -2.87
N HIS A 98 -1.78 14.42 -3.05
CA HIS A 98 -0.86 13.81 -2.09
C HIS A 98 0.37 14.71 -1.87
N PRO A 99 0.17 15.91 -1.26
CA PRO A 99 1.26 16.83 -1.03
C PRO A 99 2.22 16.28 0.04
N ILE A 100 3.50 16.27 -0.28
CA ILE A 100 4.59 15.88 0.61
C ILE A 100 5.56 17.06 0.68
N GLU A 101 6.03 17.38 1.89
CA GLU A 101 7.08 18.38 2.10
C GLU A 101 8.34 17.93 1.34
N ASP A 102 8.86 18.79 0.47
CA ASP A 102 9.82 18.51 -0.61
C ASP A 102 9.21 17.82 -1.86
N GLN A 103 8.82 18.65 -2.83
CA GLN A 103 8.15 18.25 -4.07
C GLN A 103 9.00 17.25 -4.88
N TYR A 104 8.66 15.97 -4.79
CA TYR A 104 9.18 14.93 -5.65
C TYR A 104 8.98 15.26 -7.13
N GLN A 105 9.96 14.84 -7.93
CA GLN A 105 9.98 15.04 -9.37
C GLN A 105 9.51 13.79 -10.11
N THR A 106 9.66 12.62 -9.51
CA THR A 106 9.32 11.33 -10.12
C THR A 106 8.37 10.50 -9.27
N PHE A 107 7.70 9.53 -9.89
CA PHE A 107 6.86 8.56 -9.18
C PHE A 107 7.68 7.68 -8.23
N ASP A 108 8.92 7.32 -8.59
CA ASP A 108 9.78 6.51 -7.73
C ASP A 108 10.15 7.26 -6.45
N GLU A 109 10.44 8.56 -6.54
CA GLU A 109 10.67 9.42 -5.37
C GLU A 109 9.42 9.54 -4.50
N PHE A 110 8.26 9.80 -5.12
CA PHE A 110 6.98 9.80 -4.42
C PHE A 110 6.75 8.49 -3.66
N TRP A 111 6.93 7.35 -4.34
CA TRP A 111 6.69 6.04 -3.78
C TRP A 111 7.67 5.73 -2.64
N GLN A 112 8.95 6.08 -2.78
CA GLN A 112 9.93 5.87 -1.71
C GLN A 112 9.57 6.63 -0.43
N ILE A 113 9.03 7.85 -0.55
CA ILE A 113 8.64 8.64 0.61
C ILE A 113 7.32 8.13 1.23
N THR A 114 6.33 7.86 0.38
CA THR A 114 4.98 7.49 0.83
C THR A 114 4.84 6.05 1.30
N ALA A 115 5.56 5.12 0.68
CA ALA A 115 5.46 3.70 1.05
C ALA A 115 6.00 3.43 2.46
N SER A 116 6.94 4.25 2.95
CA SER A 116 7.42 4.20 4.33
C SER A 116 6.63 5.10 5.29
N HIS A 117 5.51 5.69 4.87
CA HIS A 117 4.81 6.68 5.69
C HIS A 117 4.28 6.06 7.00
N PRO A 118 4.42 6.74 8.15
CA PRO A 118 4.01 6.22 9.46
C PRO A 118 2.57 5.70 9.52
N SER A 119 1.64 6.28 8.75
CA SER A 119 0.24 5.85 8.76
C SER A 119 0.03 4.38 8.38
N GLN A 120 0.94 3.76 7.64
CA GLN A 120 0.84 2.33 7.30
C GLN A 120 1.17 1.44 8.50
N TYR A 121 2.36 1.61 9.09
CA TYR A 121 2.89 0.65 10.05
C TYR A 121 2.72 1.06 11.51
N LEU A 122 2.54 2.35 11.82
CA LEU A 122 2.43 2.83 13.20
C LEU A 122 1.24 2.23 13.97
N PRO A 123 0.04 2.06 13.39
CA PRO A 123 -1.06 1.40 14.09
C PRO A 123 -0.69 -0.01 14.55
N PHE A 124 -0.15 -0.83 13.64
CA PHE A 124 0.35 -2.17 13.95
C PHE A 124 1.45 -2.12 15.02
N LEU A 125 2.43 -1.24 14.87
CA LEU A 125 3.57 -1.17 15.79
C LEU A 125 3.17 -0.76 17.21
N LYS A 126 2.16 0.10 17.38
CA LYS A 126 1.64 0.47 18.71
C LYS A 126 0.97 -0.69 19.44
N GLU A 127 0.50 -1.70 18.71
CA GLU A 127 -0.05 -2.93 19.31
C GLU A 127 1.05 -3.91 19.73
N GLN A 128 2.23 -3.82 19.11
CA GLN A 128 3.32 -4.76 19.34
C GLN A 128 4.46 -4.24 20.22
N LEU A 129 4.66 -2.92 20.25
CA LEU A 129 5.75 -2.24 20.94
C LEU A 129 5.18 -1.15 21.85
N GLU A 130 5.75 -0.98 23.04
CA GLU A 130 5.27 0.01 24.01
C GLU A 130 5.45 1.45 23.50
N LYS A 131 6.57 1.72 22.81
CA LYS A 131 6.94 3.06 22.31
C LYS A 131 7.65 2.96 20.97
N PRO A 132 6.92 2.70 19.87
CA PRO A 132 7.54 2.61 18.54
C PRO A 132 8.12 3.97 18.12
N ALA A 133 9.32 3.93 17.54
CA ALA A 133 10.03 5.07 16.97
C ALA A 133 9.90 5.11 15.44
N GLU A 134 10.29 6.23 14.82
CA GLU A 134 10.25 6.39 13.36
C GLU A 134 11.14 5.37 12.63
N GLU A 135 12.29 5.01 13.20
CA GLU A 135 13.14 4.00 12.57
C GLU A 135 12.54 2.58 12.68
N ASP A 136 11.66 2.31 13.64
CA ASP A 136 10.93 1.04 13.69
C ASP A 136 9.96 0.93 12.51
N ILE A 137 9.28 2.03 12.17
CA ILE A 137 8.41 2.12 10.98
C ILE A 137 9.23 1.85 9.72
N ALA A 138 10.38 2.51 9.57
CA ALA A 138 11.26 2.31 8.42
C ALA A 138 11.76 0.85 8.32
N ASN A 139 12.15 0.26 9.46
CA ASN A 139 12.59 -1.13 9.50
C ASN A 139 11.48 -2.12 9.14
N VAL A 140 10.25 -1.91 9.66
CA VAL A 140 9.09 -2.75 9.33
C VAL A 140 8.69 -2.59 7.87
N HIS A 141 8.76 -1.38 7.32
CA HIS A 141 8.56 -1.15 5.89
C HIS A 141 9.55 -1.95 5.04
N LEU A 142 10.84 -1.96 5.42
CA LEU A 142 11.86 -2.77 4.73
C LEU A 142 11.55 -4.27 4.79
N PHE A 143 11.10 -4.78 5.95
CA PHE A 143 10.63 -6.16 6.05
C PHE A 143 9.43 -6.42 5.13
N ALA A 144 8.45 -5.52 5.12
CA ALA A 144 7.24 -5.67 4.33
C ALA A 144 7.49 -5.69 2.82
N VAL A 145 8.26 -4.72 2.31
CA VAL A 145 8.63 -4.67 0.89
C VAL A 145 9.38 -5.94 0.49
N HIS A 146 10.29 -6.39 1.35
CA HIS A 146 11.10 -7.56 1.03
C HIS A 146 10.30 -8.86 1.07
N ASP A 147 9.46 -9.04 2.08
CA ASP A 147 8.59 -10.22 2.20
C ASP A 147 7.68 -10.35 0.98
N ARG A 148 7.03 -9.24 0.56
CA ARG A 148 6.21 -9.19 -0.67
C ARG A 148 7.03 -9.55 -1.93
N HIS A 149 8.25 -9.03 -2.04
CA HIS A 149 9.12 -9.29 -3.16
C HIS A 149 9.54 -10.77 -3.23
N VAL A 150 9.93 -11.36 -2.10
CA VAL A 150 10.33 -12.77 -2.01
C VAL A 150 9.13 -13.67 -2.34
N MET A 151 7.98 -13.44 -1.70
CA MET A 151 6.76 -14.21 -1.99
C MET A 151 6.42 -14.18 -3.48
N THR A 152 6.44 -13.00 -4.10
CA THR A 152 6.15 -12.88 -5.53
C THR A 152 7.15 -13.67 -6.39
N ARG A 153 8.45 -13.63 -6.07
CA ARG A 153 9.48 -14.39 -6.82
C ARG A 153 9.42 -15.89 -6.59
N GLU A 154 9.06 -16.35 -5.40
CA GLU A 154 8.76 -17.76 -5.14
C GLU A 154 7.57 -18.21 -6.01
N TYR A 155 6.54 -17.38 -6.17
CA TYR A 155 5.44 -17.64 -7.10
C TYR A 155 5.86 -17.66 -8.58
N HIS A 156 6.91 -16.92 -8.94
CA HIS A 156 7.55 -17.03 -10.25
C HIS A 156 8.36 -18.33 -10.42
N GLY A 157 8.40 -19.21 -9.40
CA GLY A 157 9.11 -20.48 -9.43
C GLY A 157 10.61 -20.35 -9.18
N GLU A 158 11.06 -19.21 -8.65
CA GLU A 158 12.45 -19.05 -8.24
C GLU A 158 12.73 -19.85 -6.95
N ASN A 159 13.97 -20.37 -6.82
CA ASN A 159 14.35 -21.17 -5.65
C ASN A 159 14.48 -20.26 -4.39
N PRO A 160 13.72 -20.51 -3.31
CA PRO A 160 13.81 -19.80 -2.02
C PRO A 160 15.24 -19.68 -1.45
N GLU A 161 16.10 -20.66 -1.73
CA GLU A 161 17.50 -20.65 -1.28
C GLU A 161 18.30 -19.48 -1.86
N LYS A 162 17.91 -18.94 -3.01
CA LYS A 162 18.56 -17.77 -3.62
C LYS A 162 18.30 -16.47 -2.83
N PHE A 163 17.34 -16.49 -1.92
CA PHE A 163 16.88 -15.34 -1.14
C PHE A 163 17.28 -15.41 0.33
N GLN A 164 17.85 -16.53 0.78
CA GLN A 164 18.29 -16.70 2.17
C GLN A 164 19.30 -15.63 2.60
N ASP A 165 20.17 -15.20 1.69
CA ASP A 165 21.12 -14.11 1.94
C ASP A 165 20.42 -12.78 2.20
N GLU A 166 19.27 -12.56 1.57
CA GLU A 166 18.50 -11.32 1.72
C GLU A 166 17.74 -11.29 3.06
N TRP A 167 17.09 -12.40 3.43
CA TRP A 167 16.56 -12.60 4.79
C TRP A 167 17.64 -12.44 5.86
N GLY A 168 18.84 -12.97 5.60
CA GLY A 168 19.99 -12.79 6.48
C GLY A 168 20.40 -11.33 6.67
N LYS A 169 20.31 -10.49 5.62
CA LYS A 169 20.59 -9.04 5.70
C LYS A 169 19.53 -8.32 6.51
N LEU A 170 18.25 -8.64 6.32
CA LEU A 170 17.17 -8.03 7.09
C LEU A 170 17.27 -8.36 8.58
N LEU A 171 17.54 -9.62 8.91
CA LEU A 171 17.70 -10.05 10.30
C LEU A 171 18.91 -9.38 10.96
N LYS A 172 20.04 -9.27 10.25
CA LYS A 172 21.28 -8.66 10.78
C LYS A 172 21.28 -7.13 10.82
N GLY A 173 20.45 -6.49 10.00
CA GLY A 173 20.26 -5.03 9.99
C GLY A 173 18.96 -4.67 10.72
N PRO A 174 17.86 -4.39 9.99
CA PRO A 174 16.57 -3.99 10.57
C PRO A 174 16.10 -4.80 11.78
N GLY A 175 16.25 -6.13 11.73
CA GLY A 175 15.87 -7.03 12.82
C GLY A 175 16.70 -6.82 14.08
N MET A 176 18.03 -6.65 13.94
CA MET A 176 18.92 -6.34 15.06
C MET A 176 18.69 -4.93 15.59
N ASP A 177 18.39 -3.95 14.73
CA ASP A 177 18.10 -2.57 15.16
C ASP A 177 16.86 -2.52 16.05
N ILE A 178 15.78 -3.21 15.65
CA ILE A 178 14.58 -3.37 16.47
C ILE A 178 14.92 -4.13 17.77
N ALA A 179 15.70 -5.21 17.68
CA ALA A 179 16.09 -6.02 18.83
C ALA A 179 16.82 -5.21 19.89
N LEU A 180 17.82 -4.42 19.48
CA LEU A 180 18.63 -3.61 20.39
C LEU A 180 17.82 -2.50 21.05
N ARG A 181 16.77 -2.01 20.41
CA ARG A 181 15.92 -0.94 20.94
C ARG A 181 14.85 -1.43 21.90
N HIS A 182 14.21 -2.55 21.60
CA HIS A 182 12.98 -2.99 22.30
C HIS A 182 13.14 -4.28 23.09
N PHE A 183 14.15 -5.07 22.80
CA PHE A 183 14.28 -6.43 23.31
C PHE A 183 15.65 -6.69 23.96
N VAL A 184 16.33 -5.66 24.46
CA VAL A 184 17.54 -5.82 25.27
C VAL A 184 17.24 -5.51 26.72
N ASP A 185 17.57 -6.47 27.59
CA ASP A 185 17.58 -6.31 29.04
C ASP A 185 18.87 -6.93 29.60
N ASP A 186 19.54 -6.24 30.53
CA ASP A 186 20.80 -6.66 31.17
C ASP A 186 21.82 -7.31 30.21
N ASP A 187 22.14 -6.62 29.11
CA ASP A 187 23.08 -7.05 28.04
C ASP A 187 22.69 -8.34 27.29
N ARG A 188 21.43 -8.77 27.39
CA ARG A 188 20.90 -9.94 26.65
C ARG A 188 19.74 -9.54 25.75
N VAL A 189 19.81 -9.98 24.50
CA VAL A 189 18.69 -9.87 23.56
C VAL A 189 17.66 -10.95 23.88
N ASP A 190 16.42 -10.54 24.12
CA ASP A 190 15.25 -11.41 24.14
C ASP A 190 14.88 -11.84 22.71
N GLY A 191 15.62 -12.84 22.22
CA GLY A 191 15.41 -13.40 20.90
C GLY A 191 14.04 -14.03 20.71
N PHE A 192 13.35 -14.44 21.77
CA PHE A 192 12.02 -15.05 21.65
C PHE A 192 10.97 -14.00 21.28
N ASN A 193 10.94 -12.86 21.99
CA ASN A 193 10.02 -11.77 21.68
C ASN A 193 10.34 -11.12 20.32
N LEU A 194 11.62 -11.04 19.95
CA LEU A 194 12.00 -10.62 18.60
C LEU A 194 11.43 -11.55 17.52
N ILE A 195 11.58 -12.87 17.67
CA ILE A 195 11.03 -13.85 16.71
C ILE A 195 9.51 -13.71 16.62
N LEU A 196 8.82 -13.54 17.76
CA LEU A 196 7.38 -13.32 17.76
C LEU A 196 6.97 -12.05 17.00
N LEU A 197 7.70 -10.95 17.17
CA LEU A 197 7.45 -9.72 16.43
C LEU A 197 7.63 -9.94 14.91
N LEU A 198 8.70 -10.60 14.49
CA LEU A 198 8.96 -10.88 13.07
C LEU A 198 7.86 -11.74 12.44
N VAL A 199 7.36 -12.74 13.17
CA VAL A 199 6.20 -13.54 12.74
C VAL A 199 4.96 -12.65 12.59
N LYS A 200 4.70 -11.75 13.53
CA LYS A 200 3.56 -10.83 13.46
C LYS A 200 3.68 -9.84 12.30
N ILE A 201 4.89 -9.36 12.00
CA ILE A 201 5.15 -8.53 10.80
C ILE A 201 4.78 -9.31 9.54
N THR A 202 5.24 -10.56 9.41
CA THR A 202 4.94 -11.41 8.24
C THR A 202 3.42 -11.63 8.09
N LEU A 203 2.71 -11.89 9.20
CA LEU A 203 1.25 -12.04 9.18
C LEU A 203 0.54 -10.74 8.77
N TYR A 204 0.96 -9.62 9.33
CA TYR A 204 0.44 -8.30 8.97
C TYR A 204 0.65 -8.00 7.49
N VAL A 205 1.84 -8.27 6.95
CA VAL A 205 2.15 -8.08 5.52
C VAL A 205 1.24 -8.93 4.64
N LYS A 206 1.07 -10.21 4.98
CA LYS A 206 0.16 -11.10 4.26
C LYS A 206 -1.29 -10.62 4.29
N GLU A 207 -1.76 -10.12 5.43
CA GLU A 207 -3.11 -9.56 5.56
C GLU A 207 -3.28 -8.31 4.68
N THR A 208 -2.28 -7.41 4.67
CA THR A 208 -2.32 -6.22 3.79
C THR A 208 -2.28 -6.60 2.32
N GLU A 209 -1.47 -7.58 1.93
CA GLU A 209 -1.39 -8.04 0.54
C GLU A 209 -2.72 -8.66 0.07
N GLN A 210 -3.38 -9.42 0.93
CA GLN A 210 -4.72 -9.98 0.64
C GLN A 210 -5.76 -8.87 0.46
N ALA A 211 -5.72 -7.83 1.30
CA ALA A 211 -6.59 -6.68 1.18
C ALA A 211 -6.32 -5.90 -0.13
N ASP A 212 -5.05 -5.71 -0.49
CA ASP A 212 -4.63 -5.06 -1.74
C ASP A 212 -5.12 -5.83 -2.98
N ALA A 213 -4.98 -7.16 -2.96
CA ALA A 213 -5.45 -8.03 -4.03
C ALA A 213 -6.97 -7.96 -4.19
N ALA A 214 -7.70 -8.03 -3.07
CA ALA A 214 -9.16 -7.91 -3.04
C ALA A 214 -9.64 -6.54 -3.54
N PHE A 215 -9.02 -5.45 -3.09
CA PHE A 215 -9.35 -4.10 -3.55
C PHE A 215 -9.08 -3.92 -5.05
N THR A 216 -7.96 -4.44 -5.54
CA THR A 216 -7.65 -4.41 -6.97
C THR A 216 -8.68 -5.21 -7.79
N GLN A 217 -9.09 -6.37 -7.29
CA GLN A 217 -10.11 -7.20 -7.91
C GLN A 217 -11.49 -6.53 -7.92
N GLU A 218 -11.84 -5.77 -6.87
CA GLU A 218 -13.06 -4.97 -6.81
C GLU A 218 -13.09 -3.92 -7.93
N LEU A 219 -12.01 -3.14 -8.07
CA LEU A 219 -11.89 -2.14 -9.14
C LEU A 219 -11.96 -2.77 -10.54
N LEU A 220 -11.39 -3.96 -10.73
CA LEU A 220 -11.51 -4.71 -11.97
C LEU A 220 -12.94 -5.14 -12.28
N ASN A 221 -13.68 -5.57 -11.25
CA ASN A 221 -15.08 -5.97 -11.43
C ASN A 221 -15.96 -4.75 -11.74
N GLU A 222 -15.66 -3.59 -11.16
CA GLU A 222 -16.43 -2.36 -11.35
C GLU A 222 -16.14 -1.67 -12.70
N TYR A 223 -14.86 -1.51 -13.05
CA TYR A 223 -14.43 -0.68 -14.19
C TYR A 223 -13.90 -1.49 -15.38
N GLY A 224 -13.66 -2.79 -15.20
CA GLY A 224 -13.06 -3.66 -16.22
C GLY A 224 -11.54 -3.53 -16.34
N GLU A 225 -10.92 -4.47 -17.06
CA GLU A 225 -9.45 -4.59 -17.17
C GLU A 225 -8.75 -3.32 -17.71
N GLN A 226 -9.42 -2.56 -18.58
CA GLN A 226 -8.82 -1.39 -19.23
C GLN A 226 -8.70 -0.17 -18.31
N ASP A 227 -9.68 0.02 -17.43
CA ASP A 227 -9.83 1.25 -16.66
C ASP A 227 -9.45 1.08 -15.18
N ALA A 228 -9.53 -0.14 -14.65
CA ALA A 228 -9.32 -0.41 -13.22
C ALA A 228 -7.94 0.02 -12.70
N LEU A 229 -6.86 -0.18 -13.48
CA LEU A 229 -5.53 0.24 -13.04
C LEU A 229 -5.32 1.76 -13.07
N ILE A 230 -6.06 2.48 -13.92
CA ILE A 230 -6.05 3.96 -13.89
C ILE A 230 -6.77 4.42 -12.62
N TRP A 231 -7.92 3.82 -12.30
CA TRP A 231 -8.62 4.10 -11.05
C TRP A 231 -7.80 3.72 -9.83
N LEU A 232 -7.08 2.60 -9.87
CA LEU A 232 -6.19 2.18 -8.81
C LEU A 232 -5.07 3.20 -8.62
N ALA A 233 -4.44 3.67 -9.70
CA ALA A 233 -3.40 4.69 -9.63
C ALA A 233 -3.88 6.01 -9.01
N LEU A 234 -5.15 6.35 -9.17
CA LEU A 234 -5.76 7.54 -8.59
C LEU A 234 -6.24 7.33 -7.13
N LYS A 235 -6.66 6.12 -6.76
CA LYS A 235 -7.20 5.81 -5.42
C LYS A 235 -6.11 5.38 -4.44
N ASP A 236 -5.14 4.59 -4.90
CA ASP A 236 -4.00 4.10 -4.12
C ASP A 236 -2.70 4.10 -4.95
N PRO A 237 -2.01 5.26 -5.02
CA PRO A 237 -0.73 5.37 -5.71
C PRO A 237 0.38 4.47 -5.15
N VAL A 238 0.34 4.13 -3.86
CA VAL A 238 1.39 3.32 -3.23
C VAL A 238 1.29 1.88 -3.71
N LEU A 239 0.07 1.36 -3.81
CA LEU A 239 -0.19 0.02 -4.34
C LEU A 239 0.29 -0.13 -5.79
N ILE A 240 0.17 0.90 -6.63
CA ILE A 240 0.76 0.86 -7.98
C ILE A 240 2.27 0.68 -7.96
N GLY A 241 2.98 1.30 -7.01
CA GLY A 241 4.42 1.10 -6.92
C GLY A 241 4.81 -0.30 -6.45
N TYR A 242 4.04 -0.91 -5.53
CA TYR A 242 4.20 -2.33 -5.22
C TYR A 242 3.99 -3.20 -6.46
N ILE A 243 2.90 -2.97 -7.21
CA ILE A 243 2.59 -3.72 -8.42
C ILE A 243 3.72 -3.63 -9.45
N LEU A 244 4.23 -2.43 -9.70
CA LEU A 244 5.30 -2.20 -10.67
C LEU A 244 6.67 -2.73 -10.25
N LYS A 245 6.89 -2.96 -8.94
CA LYS A 245 8.13 -3.55 -8.42
C LYS A 245 8.07 -5.07 -8.33
N ASP A 246 6.94 -5.61 -7.92
CA ASP A 246 6.80 -7.03 -7.62
C ASP A 246 6.45 -7.83 -8.88
N PHE A 247 5.63 -7.28 -9.78
CA PHE A 247 5.20 -7.99 -10.98
C PHE A 247 5.94 -7.53 -12.23
N THR A 248 6.58 -8.49 -12.87
CA THR A 248 7.19 -8.31 -14.21
C THR A 248 6.34 -8.91 -15.33
N ASP A 249 5.32 -9.70 -14.97
CA ASP A 249 4.42 -10.43 -15.87
C ASP A 249 2.96 -10.22 -15.45
N THR A 250 2.13 -9.80 -16.40
CA THR A 250 0.69 -9.57 -16.19
C THR A 250 -0.07 -10.85 -15.88
N HIS A 251 0.39 -12.02 -16.35
CA HIS A 251 -0.24 -13.29 -16.02
C HIS A 251 -0.11 -13.60 -14.53
N VAL A 252 1.07 -13.35 -13.96
CA VAL A 252 1.36 -13.58 -12.54
C VAL A 252 0.59 -12.58 -11.67
N PHE A 253 0.53 -11.32 -12.07
CA PHE A 253 -0.34 -10.33 -11.45
C PHE A 253 -1.82 -10.72 -11.49
N LYS A 254 -2.33 -11.25 -12.62
CA LYS A 254 -3.72 -11.73 -12.71
C LYS A 254 -4.03 -12.91 -11.78
N LYS A 255 -3.03 -13.70 -11.40
CA LYS A 255 -3.19 -14.78 -10.40
C LYS A 255 -3.20 -14.22 -8.99
N TRP A 256 -2.29 -13.29 -8.70
CA TRP A 256 -2.24 -12.57 -7.43
C TRP A 256 -3.59 -11.92 -7.09
N MET A 257 -4.15 -11.14 -8.02
CA MET A 257 -5.45 -10.48 -7.83
C MET A 257 -6.61 -11.45 -7.56
N ARG A 258 -6.55 -12.66 -8.12
CA ARG A 258 -7.55 -13.71 -7.90
C ARG A 258 -7.39 -14.43 -6.56
N GLY A 259 -6.42 -14.00 -5.74
CA GLY A 259 -6.08 -14.64 -4.48
C GLY A 259 -5.46 -16.02 -4.66
N GLU A 260 -5.03 -16.39 -5.87
CA GLU A 260 -4.41 -17.71 -6.14
C GLU A 260 -3.03 -17.83 -5.48
N PHE A 261 -2.47 -16.72 -4.97
CA PHE A 261 -1.24 -16.67 -4.17
C PHE A 261 -1.48 -16.97 -2.68
N HIS A 262 -2.72 -17.19 -2.28
CA HIS A 262 -3.07 -17.28 -0.86
C HIS A 262 -3.83 -18.56 -0.52
N GLN A 263 -4.02 -19.44 -1.51
CA GLN A 263 -4.66 -20.76 -1.41
C GLN A 263 -3.62 -21.85 -1.12
#